data_AF-A0A2V6RB94-F1
#
_entry.id   AF-A0A2V6RB94-F1
#
_cell.length_a   1.000
_cell.length_b   1.000
_cell.length_c   1.000
_cell.angle_alpha   90.00
_cell.angle_beta   90.00
_cell.angle_gamma   90.00
#
_symmetry.space_group_name_H-M   'P 1'
#
loop_
_entity.id
_entity.type
_entity.pdbx_description
1 polymer ?
#
loop_
_entity_poly.entity_id
_entity_poly.type
_entity_poly.pdbx_seq_one_letter_code
_entity_poly.pdbx_strand_id
1 'polypeptide(L)'
;FQWAPFDGAASLQTKLEIVKRGVRRFANVRVLHENPREAALQALLARGDRRVADFLELAASFDGDWRRALREWEGDPDFYTTRPRSIDEPLPWDHFDVGVKKAGLLREWERAQAETPACVGAL
;
A
#
# COMPACT_ATOMS: atom_id res chain seq x y z
N PHE A 1 -1.68 -1.63 -8.17
CA PHE A 1 -2.16 -2.98 -8.56
C PHE A 1 -1.94 -3.95 -7.41
N GLN A 2 -2.73 -5.02 -7.33
CA GLN A 2 -2.65 -6.01 -6.25
C GLN A 2 -1.30 -6.74 -6.12
N TRP A 3 -0.58 -6.92 -7.22
CA TRP A 3 0.76 -7.54 -7.24
C TRP A 3 1.89 -6.52 -7.11
N ALA A 4 1.58 -5.23 -7.18
CA ALA A 4 2.58 -4.19 -7.07
C ALA A 4 3.04 -4.06 -5.60
N PRO A 5 4.35 -3.95 -5.35
CA PRO A 5 4.85 -3.69 -4.02
C PRO A 5 4.35 -2.34 -3.53
N PHE A 6 4.10 -2.23 -2.23
CA PHE A 6 3.96 -0.94 -1.58
C PHE A 6 5.31 -0.22 -1.64
N ASP A 7 5.27 1.05 -2.00
CA ASP A 7 6.47 1.86 -2.24
C ASP A 7 7.19 2.28 -0.94
N GLY A 8 6.54 2.09 0.21
CA GLY A 8 7.09 2.40 1.53
C GLY A 8 6.79 3.83 1.99
N ALA A 9 6.61 4.00 3.30
CA ALA A 9 6.18 5.27 3.88
C ALA A 9 7.16 6.43 3.61
N ALA A 10 8.47 6.17 3.60
CA ALA A 10 9.50 7.19 3.35
C ALA A 10 9.47 7.69 1.90
N SER A 11 9.32 6.78 0.93
CA SER A 11 9.21 7.14 -0.48
C SER A 11 7.92 7.92 -0.74
N LEU A 12 6.79 7.44 -0.21
CA LEU A 12 5.50 8.15 -0.32
C LEU A 12 5.55 9.55 0.31
N GLN A 13 6.20 9.70 1.46
CA GLN A 13 6.40 11.01 2.08
C GLN A 13 7.18 11.95 1.17
N THR A 14 8.27 11.46 0.55
CA THR A 14 9.08 12.25 -0.39
C THR A 14 8.27 12.68 -1.61
N LYS A 15 7.53 11.75 -2.22
CA LYS A 15 6.66 12.02 -3.38
C LYS A 15 5.55 13.01 -3.04
N LEU A 16 4.95 12.89 -1.86
CA LEU A 16 3.93 13.82 -1.37
C LEU A 16 4.48 15.25 -1.21
N GLU A 17 5.70 15.41 -0.70
CA GLU A 17 6.31 16.74 -0.57
C GLU A 17 6.62 17.37 -1.93
N ILE A 18 6.95 16.59 -2.96
CA ILE A 18 7.07 17.07 -4.33
C ILE A 18 5.73 17.64 -4.81
N VAL A 19 4.63 16.89 -4.63
CA VAL A 19 3.28 17.33 -5.02
C VAL A 19 2.88 18.61 -4.29
N LYS A 20 3.02 18.64 -2.96
CA LYS A 20 2.71 19.82 -2.14
C LYS A 20 3.49 21.04 -2.59
N ARG A 21 4.79 20.89 -2.86
CA ARG A 21 5.64 21.98 -3.35
C ARG A 21 5.19 22.48 -4.72
N GLY A 22 4.87 21.56 -5.64
CA GLY A 22 4.46 21.90 -7.01
C GLY A 22 3.15 22.69 -7.06
N VAL A 23 2.20 22.37 -6.17
CA VAL A 23 0.90 23.06 -6.15
C VAL A 23 0.85 24.26 -5.20
N ARG A 24 1.89 24.50 -4.39
CA ARG A 24 1.93 25.57 -3.37
C ARG A 24 1.60 26.96 -3.91
N ARG A 25 1.91 27.23 -5.18
CA ARG A 25 1.65 28.53 -5.83
C ARG A 25 0.18 28.79 -6.14
N PHE A 26 -0.67 27.77 -6.13
CA PHE A 26 -2.08 27.89 -6.47
C PHE A 26 -2.91 28.05 -5.19
N ALA A 27 -3.36 29.28 -4.93
CA ALA A 27 -4.10 29.63 -3.71
C ALA A 27 -5.45 28.89 -3.57
N ASN A 28 -5.98 28.33 -4.66
CA ASN A 28 -7.24 27.62 -4.75
C ASN A 28 -7.08 26.08 -4.79
N VAL A 29 -5.87 25.54 -4.57
CA VAL A 29 -5.61 24.09 -4.61
C VAL A 29 -5.27 23.58 -3.21
N ARG A 30 -5.96 22.52 -2.79
CA ARG A 30 -5.68 21.80 -1.55
C ARG A 30 -5.29 20.35 -1.87
N VAL A 31 -4.14 19.92 -1.33
CA VAL A 31 -3.72 18.51 -1.41
C VAL A 31 -4.38 17.74 -0.29
N LEU A 32 -5.35 16.89 -0.63
CA LEU A 32 -5.87 15.87 0.27
C LEU A 32 -5.02 14.62 0.11
N HIS A 33 -4.52 14.10 1.22
CA HIS A 33 -3.66 12.91 1.22
C HIS A 33 -3.84 12.13 2.52
N GLU A 34 -3.57 10.84 2.44
CA GLU A 34 -3.44 9.98 3.61
C GLU A 34 -2.06 10.14 4.26
N ASN A 35 -1.92 9.79 5.54
CA ASN A 35 -0.63 9.70 6.20
C ASN A 35 0.15 8.48 5.65
N PRO A 36 1.40 8.63 5.16
CA PRO A 36 2.17 7.50 4.62
C PRO A 36 2.36 6.33 5.60
N ARG A 37 2.39 6.59 6.91
CA ARG A 37 2.46 5.52 7.93
C ARG A 37 1.14 4.78 8.11
N GLU A 38 0.02 5.48 8.00
CA GLU A 38 -1.31 4.85 8.02
C GLU A 38 -1.52 4.02 6.75
N ALA A 39 -1.09 4.53 5.59
CA ALA A 39 -1.09 3.76 4.35
C ALA A 39 -0.25 2.47 4.47
N ALA A 40 0.88 2.50 5.19
CA ALA A 40 1.69 1.31 5.45
C ALA A 40 0.99 0.30 6.36
N LEU A 41 0.28 0.78 7.40
CA LEU A 41 -0.54 -0.07 8.25
C LEU A 41 -1.69 -0.72 7.46
N GLN A 42 -2.41 0.06 6.65
CA GLN A 42 -3.45 -0.46 5.78
C GLN A 42 -2.91 -1.47 4.77
N ALA A 43 -1.72 -1.21 4.22
CA ALA A 43 -1.02 -2.12 3.33
C ALA A 43 -0.75 -3.47 4.00
N LEU A 44 -0.33 -3.48 5.27
CA LEU A 44 -0.11 -4.70 6.06
C LEU A 44 -1.44 -5.42 6.32
N LEU A 45 -2.46 -4.71 6.80
CA LEU A 45 -3.75 -5.30 7.15
C LEU A 45 -4.50 -5.85 5.93
N ALA A 46 -4.45 -5.17 4.79
CA ALA A 46 -5.11 -5.60 3.57
C ALA A 46 -4.47 -6.85 2.96
N ARG A 47 -3.15 -7.00 3.11
CA ARG A 47 -2.35 -8.06 2.46
C ARG A 47 -1.88 -9.17 3.41
N GLY A 48 -2.16 -9.01 4.69
CA GLY A 48 -1.83 -9.94 5.75
C GLY A 48 -2.56 -11.27 5.61
N ASP A 49 -1.96 -12.31 6.17
CA ASP A 49 -2.60 -13.59 6.38
C ASP A 49 -2.80 -13.84 7.89
N ARG A 50 -3.18 -15.06 8.28
CA ARG A 50 -3.37 -15.45 9.68
C ARG A 50 -2.20 -15.13 10.61
N ARG A 51 -0.97 -15.00 10.11
CA ARG A 51 0.21 -14.64 10.91
C ARG A 51 0.20 -13.18 11.35
N VAL A 52 -0.62 -12.34 10.71
CA VAL A 52 -0.87 -10.94 11.13
C VAL A 52 -1.90 -10.88 12.27
N ALA A 53 -2.56 -12.01 12.62
CA ALA A 53 -3.48 -12.05 13.75
C ALA A 53 -2.79 -11.69 15.08
N ASP A 54 -1.57 -12.18 15.32
CA ASP A 54 -0.80 -11.86 16.53
C ASP A 54 -0.54 -10.35 16.66
N PHE A 55 -0.31 -9.66 15.54
CA PHE A 55 -0.19 -8.20 15.51
C PHE A 55 -1.50 -7.50 15.87
N LEU A 56 -2.64 -8.00 15.38
CA LEU A 56 -3.97 -7.47 15.71
C LEU A 56 -4.28 -7.66 17.20
N GLU A 57 -3.94 -8.82 17.77
CA GLU A 57 -4.11 -9.11 19.20
C GLU A 57 -3.26 -8.16 20.06
N LEU A 58 -2.00 -7.93 19.67
CA LEU A 58 -1.13 -6.94 20.32
C LEU A 58 -1.76 -5.54 20.26
N ALA A 59 -2.23 -5.10 19.09
CA ALA A 59 -2.87 -3.79 18.95
C ALA A 59 -4.11 -3.66 19.84
N ALA A 60 -4.94 -4.70 19.93
CA ALA A 60 -6.09 -4.73 20.82
C ALA A 60 -5.68 -4.65 22.30
N SER A 61 -4.65 -5.40 22.71
CA SER A 61 -4.12 -5.39 24.09
C SER A 61 -3.46 -4.06 24.48
N PHE A 62 -3.06 -3.24 23.50
CA PHE A 62 -2.52 -1.90 23.71
C PHE A 62 -3.54 -0.79 23.43
N ASP A 63 -4.84 -1.07 23.58
CA ASP A 63 -5.93 -0.10 23.40
C ASP A 63 -5.89 0.62 22.03
N GLY A 64 -5.48 -0.10 20.98
CA GLY A 64 -5.37 0.43 19.63
C GLY A 64 -4.06 1.18 19.33
N ASP A 65 -3.03 1.09 20.17
CA ASP A 65 -1.70 1.61 19.84
C ASP A 65 -0.98 0.72 18.81
N TRP A 66 -1.32 0.93 17.54
CA TRP A 66 -0.72 0.26 16.39
C TRP A 66 0.79 0.41 16.30
N ARG A 67 1.34 1.55 16.75
CA ARG A 67 2.78 1.80 16.70
C ARG A 67 3.50 0.95 17.72
N ARG A 68 2.93 0.79 18.90
CA ARG A 68 3.46 -0.10 19.93
C ARG A 68 3.34 -1.56 19.50
N ALA A 69 2.17 -1.96 19.01
CA ALA A 69 1.96 -3.31 18.49
C ALA A 69 2.99 -3.67 17.40
N LEU A 70 3.26 -2.75 16.47
CA LEU A 70 4.23 -3.00 15.39
C LEU A 70 5.67 -3.14 15.90
N ARG A 71 6.02 -2.49 17.03
CA ARG A 71 7.35 -2.64 17.65
C ARG A 71 7.50 -3.95 18.43
N GLU A 72 6.41 -4.45 18.99
CA GLU A 72 6.41 -5.66 19.83
C GLU A 72 6.08 -6.93 19.02
N TRP A 73 5.54 -6.79 17.82
CA TRP A 73 5.27 -7.92 16.93
C TRP A 73 6.56 -8.49 16.34
N GLU A 74 6.73 -9.81 16.43
CA GLU A 74 7.91 -10.52 15.92
C GLU A 74 7.88 -10.73 14.38
N GLY A 75 6.75 -10.43 13.74
CA GLY A 75 6.59 -10.57 12.29
C GLY A 75 7.30 -9.50 11.48
N ASP A 76 7.41 -9.73 10.17
CA ASP A 76 8.00 -8.79 9.22
C ASP A 76 6.90 -8.08 8.40
N PRO A 77 6.66 -6.77 8.62
CA PRO A 77 5.72 -5.99 7.81
C PRO A 77 6.12 -5.91 6.33
N ASP A 78 7.41 -5.90 6.02
CA ASP A 78 7.92 -5.72 4.67
C ASP A 78 7.63 -6.95 3.81
N PHE A 79 7.65 -8.14 4.42
CA PHE A 79 7.18 -9.37 3.79
C PHE A 79 5.75 -9.27 3.26
N TYR A 80 4.84 -8.53 3.91
CA TYR A 80 3.47 -8.38 3.42
C TYR A 80 3.29 -7.20 2.47
N THR A 81 4.12 -6.16 2.62
CA THR A 81 3.87 -4.85 2.01
C THR A 81 4.77 -4.53 0.82
N THR A 82 6.09 -4.68 0.95
CA THR A 82 7.07 -4.12 -0.01
C THR A 82 7.68 -5.16 -0.95
N ARG A 83 7.56 -6.47 -0.65
CA ARG A 83 8.07 -7.50 -1.56
C ARG A 83 7.26 -7.57 -2.86
N PRO A 84 7.90 -7.92 -3.99
CA PRO A 84 7.18 -8.31 -5.19
C PRO A 84 6.36 -9.59 -4.92
N ARG A 85 5.18 -9.69 -5.54
CA ARG A 85 4.31 -10.86 -5.45
C ARG A 85 4.13 -11.49 -6.82
N SER A 86 4.14 -12.82 -6.86
CA SER A 86 3.81 -13.56 -8.08
C SER A 86 2.32 -13.43 -8.38
N ILE A 87 1.95 -13.50 -9.66
CA ILE A 87 0.57 -13.57 -10.11
C ILE A 87 -0.13 -14.86 -9.64
N ASP A 88 0.66 -15.91 -9.41
CA ASP A 88 0.20 -17.23 -8.97
C ASP A 88 0.02 -17.32 -7.45
N GLU A 89 0.51 -16.32 -6.72
CA GLU A 89 0.36 -16.28 -5.27
C GLU A 89 -1.12 -16.07 -4.89
N PRO A 90 -1.65 -16.81 -3.89
CA PRO A 90 -2.99 -16.56 -3.39
C PRO A 90 -3.05 -15.20 -2.71
N LEU A 91 -4.05 -14.39 -3.07
CA LEU A 91 -4.32 -13.12 -2.40
C LEU A 91 -5.34 -13.32 -1.28
N PRO A 92 -5.32 -12.49 -0.21
CA PRO A 92 -6.25 -12.63 0.90
C PRO A 92 -7.72 -12.57 0.49
N TRP A 93 -8.05 -11.96 -0.64
CA TRP A 93 -9.42 -11.84 -1.16
C TRP A 93 -9.74 -12.78 -2.32
N ASP A 94 -8.83 -13.67 -2.74
CA ASP A 94 -9.09 -14.60 -3.85
C ASP A 94 -10.26 -15.57 -3.57
N HIS A 95 -10.69 -15.68 -2.30
CA HIS A 95 -11.83 -16.49 -1.88
C HIS A 95 -13.18 -15.75 -1.90
N PHE A 96 -13.20 -14.44 -2.16
CA PHE A 96 -14.43 -13.66 -2.29
C PHE A 96 -14.88 -13.58 -3.74
N ASP A 97 -16.15 -13.87 -4.00
CA ASP A 97 -16.77 -13.54 -5.28
C ASP A 97 -17.30 -12.10 -5.25
N VAL A 98 -16.52 -11.19 -5.83
CA VAL A 98 -16.83 -9.74 -5.87
C VAL A 98 -17.19 -9.25 -7.28
N GLY A 99 -17.54 -10.16 -8.20
CA GLY A 99 -17.93 -9.83 -9.56
C GLY A 99 -16.79 -9.41 -10.50
N VAL A 100 -15.54 -9.41 -10.03
CA VAL A 100 -14.34 -9.14 -10.83
C VAL A 100 -13.48 -10.40 -10.92
N LYS A 101 -13.24 -10.90 -12.15
CA LYS A 101 -12.42 -12.10 -12.37
C LYS A 101 -10.92 -11.78 -12.31
N LYS A 102 -10.13 -12.63 -11.66
CA LYS A 102 -8.65 -12.55 -11.58
C LYS A 102 -7.99 -12.34 -12.95
N ALA A 103 -8.47 -13.03 -13.98
CA ALA A 103 -7.99 -12.87 -15.35
C ALA A 103 -8.16 -11.44 -15.92
N GLY A 104 -9.21 -10.71 -15.50
CA GLY A 104 -9.39 -9.30 -15.87
C GLY A 104 -8.35 -8.42 -15.19
N LEU A 105 -8.13 -8.63 -13.89
CA LEU A 105 -7.13 -7.89 -13.10
C LEU A 105 -5.71 -8.10 -13.64
N LEU A 106 -5.38 -9.33 -14.08
CA LEU A 106 -4.10 -9.65 -14.70
C LEU A 106 -3.86 -8.88 -16.01
N ARG A 107 -4.87 -8.81 -16.89
CA ARG A 107 -4.75 -8.05 -18.14
C ARG A 107 -4.51 -6.56 -17.89
N GLU A 108 -5.18 -5.97 -16.90
CA GLU A 108 -4.96 -4.56 -16.53
C GLU A 108 -3.57 -4.34 -15.92
N TRP A 109 -3.07 -5.32 -15.15
CA TRP A 109 -1.71 -5.29 -14.62
C TRP A 109 -0.64 -5.37 -15.72
N GLU A 110 -0.78 -6.30 -16.67
CA GLU A 110 0.12 -6.43 -17.83
C GLU A 110 0.14 -5.17 -18.69
N ARG A 111 -1.03 -4.57 -18.93
CA ARG A 111 -1.14 -3.29 -19.65
C ARG A 111 -0.36 -2.19 -18.94
N ALA A 112 -0.55 -2.04 -17.63
CA ALA A 112 0.13 -1.00 -16.86
C ALA A 112 1.65 -1.19 -16.79
N GLN A 113 2.15 -2.43 -16.84
CA GLN A 113 3.59 -2.68 -16.92
C GLN A 113 4.18 -2.39 -18.31
N ALA A 114 3.38 -2.52 -19.37
CA ALA A 114 3.79 -2.21 -20.74
C ALA A 114 3.77 -0.69 -21.04
N GLU A 115 3.07 0.11 -20.23
CA GLU A 115 3.07 1.56 -20.37
C GLU A 115 4.40 2.16 -19.90
N THR A 116 5.07 2.89 -20.79
CA THR A 116 6.23 3.70 -20.41
C THR A 116 5.75 4.83 -19.50
N PRO A 117 6.31 5.01 -18.30
CA PRO A 117 5.93 6.13 -17.44
C PRO A 117 6.21 7.44 -18.20
N ALA A 118 5.14 8.16 -18.53
CA ALA A 118 5.27 9.46 -19.16
C ALA A 118 5.98 10.41 -18.19
N CYS A 119 7.13 10.93 -18.58
CA CYS A 119 7.77 12.05 -17.89
C CYS A 119 6.85 13.28 -18.01
N VAL A 120 5.98 13.49 -17.02
CA VAL A 120 5.23 14.74 -16.90
C VAL A 120 6.14 15.77 -16.22
N GLY A 121 6.96 16.47 -17.00
CA GLY A 121 7.82 17.52 -16.45
C GLY A 121 9.02 17.96 -17.29
N ALA A 122 8.85 18.16 -18.60
CA ALA A 122 9.73 19.06 -19.36
C ALA A 122 8.92 20.31 -19.74
N LEU A 123 8.94 21.30 -18.85
CA LEU A 123 8.61 22.70 -19.12
C LEU A 123 9.62 23.57 -18.37
#